data_AF-A0A532CGP0-F1
#
_entry.id   AF-A0A532CGP0-F1
#
_cell.length_a   1.000
_cell.length_b   1.000
_cell.length_c   1.000
_cell.angle_alpha   90.00
_cell.angle_beta   90.00
_cell.angle_gamma   90.00
#
_symmetry.space_group_name_H-M   'P 1'
#
loop_
_entity.id
_entity.type
_entity.pdbx_description
1 polymer ?
#
loop_
_entity_poly.entity_id
_entity_poly.type
_entity_poly.pdbx_seq_one_letter_code
_entity_poly.pdbx_strand_id
1 'polypeptide(L)'
;MLHEAKAFATARDWPVREIDEREKTLNRVIDERNVDYIGPVFGIELQPHPNSEPLRLEFDKHLFVQQYCKTQFAGSGAHIEIIRFLREITRLFSSLYVVDEGEYWERSDPSILQGNFDNVDAMLAAILLKDPTARGPIRLETGRIIDVTSDR
;
A
#
# COMPACT_ATOMS: atom_id res chain seq x y z
N MET A 1 14.15 -8.15 9.70
CA MET A 1 13.03 -7.60 8.91
C MET A 1 13.01 -8.15 7.49
N LEU A 2 14.04 -7.91 6.66
CA LEU A 2 14.04 -8.40 5.27
C LEU A 2 13.88 -9.92 5.17
N HIS A 3 14.52 -10.68 6.06
CA HIS A 3 14.41 -12.14 6.08
C HIS A 3 12.96 -12.59 6.37
N GLU A 4 12.33 -12.02 7.40
CA GLU A 4 10.95 -12.32 7.80
C GLU A 4 9.95 -11.91 6.72
N ALA A 5 10.16 -10.75 6.09
CA ALA A 5 9.33 -10.29 4.99
C ALA A 5 9.41 -11.19 3.76
N LYS A 6 10.63 -11.62 3.39
CA LYS A 6 10.82 -12.60 2.32
C LYS A 6 10.15 -13.92 2.64
N ALA A 7 10.33 -14.44 3.86
CA ALA A 7 9.73 -15.71 4.27
C ALA A 7 8.20 -15.67 4.23
N PHE A 8 7.60 -14.59 4.74
CA PHE A 8 6.15 -14.39 4.71
C PHE A 8 5.59 -14.36 3.29
N ALA A 9 6.27 -13.61 2.40
CA ALA A 9 5.90 -13.43 1.01
C ALA A 9 6.05 -14.73 0.20
N THR A 10 7.16 -15.45 0.37
CA THR A 10 7.40 -16.74 -0.29
C THR A 10 6.37 -17.79 0.10
N ALA A 11 5.95 -17.82 1.37
CA ALA A 11 4.91 -18.75 1.83
C ALA A 11 3.51 -18.49 1.19
N ARG A 12 3.35 -17.37 0.49
CA ARG A 12 2.11 -16.93 -0.16
C ARG A 12 2.27 -16.68 -1.66
N ASP A 13 3.41 -17.08 -2.23
CA ASP A 13 3.75 -16.85 -3.63
C ASP A 13 3.70 -15.37 -4.06
N TRP A 14 3.96 -14.45 -3.13
CA TRP A 14 4.04 -13.03 -3.44
C TRP A 14 5.36 -12.73 -4.14
N PRO A 15 5.34 -12.08 -5.32
CA PRO A 15 6.56 -11.54 -5.92
C PRO A 15 7.28 -10.61 -4.93
N VAL A 16 8.61 -10.75 -4.90
CA VAL A 16 9.50 -10.01 -4.02
C VAL A 16 10.57 -9.32 -4.85
N ARG A 17 10.86 -8.06 -4.55
CA ARG A 17 12.01 -7.34 -5.08
C ARG A 17 12.75 -6.64 -3.94
N GLU A 18 14.06 -6.82 -3.89
CA GLU A 18 14.91 -6.07 -2.96
C GLU A 18 15.09 -4.64 -3.46
N ILE A 19 15.19 -3.71 -2.52
CA ILE A 19 15.45 -2.30 -2.78
C ILE A 19 16.83 -2.01 -2.22
N ASP A 20 17.74 -1.54 -3.08
CA ASP A 20 19.09 -1.11 -2.73
C ASP A 20 19.51 0.01 -3.69
N GLU A 21 19.04 1.22 -3.39
CA GLU A 21 19.24 2.41 -4.20
C GLU A 21 20.28 3.31 -3.50
N ARG A 22 21.33 3.70 -4.20
CA ARG A 22 22.39 4.57 -3.63
C ARG A 22 21.91 6.00 -3.38
N GLU A 23 20.99 6.47 -4.21
CA GLU A 23 20.42 7.80 -4.13
C GLU A 23 19.00 7.78 -4.69
N LYS A 24 18.02 8.16 -3.86
CA LYS A 24 16.62 8.24 -4.21
C LYS A 24 15.93 9.35 -3.41
N THR A 25 14.97 10.03 -4.04
CA THR A 25 14.07 10.96 -3.36
C THR A 25 12.86 10.21 -2.80
N LEU A 26 12.61 10.35 -1.50
CA LEU A 26 11.38 9.90 -0.84
C LEU A 26 10.62 11.12 -0.33
N ASN A 27 9.42 11.36 -0.86
CA ASN A 27 8.54 12.42 -0.39
C ASN A 27 7.92 11.98 0.95
N ARG A 28 8.02 12.82 1.98
CA ARG A 28 7.50 12.51 3.32
C ARG A 28 6.74 13.66 3.92
N VAL A 29 5.86 13.35 4.85
CA VAL A 29 5.16 14.30 5.70
C VAL A 29 5.59 14.06 7.15
N ILE A 30 6.27 15.03 7.76
CA ILE A 30 6.71 15.01 9.15
C ILE A 30 6.17 16.28 9.81
N ASP A 31 5.45 16.13 10.93
CA ASP A 31 4.80 17.24 11.64
C ASP A 31 4.01 18.17 10.70
N GLU A 32 3.17 17.55 9.85
CA GLU A 32 2.32 18.22 8.85
C GLU A 32 3.07 19.00 7.76
N ARG A 33 4.39 18.79 7.63
CA ARG A 33 5.23 19.45 6.62
C ARG A 33 5.79 18.45 5.64
N ASN A 34 5.85 18.84 4.37
CA ASN A 34 6.57 18.08 3.34
C ASN A 34 8.07 18.19 3.60
N VAL A 35 8.73 17.05 3.80
CA VAL A 35 10.16 16.95 4.08
C VAL A 35 10.74 15.84 3.20
N ASP A 36 11.24 16.21 2.03
CA ASP A 36 11.87 15.24 1.13
C ASP A 36 13.15 14.68 1.76
N TYR A 37 13.31 13.36 1.67
CA TYR A 37 14.57 12.69 1.93
C TYR A 37 15.27 12.44 0.61
N ILE A 38 16.56 12.80 0.52
CA ILE A 38 17.44 12.45 -0.60
C ILE A 38 18.64 11.71 -0.03
N GLY A 39 18.86 10.47 -0.49
CA GLY A 39 19.99 9.66 -0.08
C GLY A 39 19.78 8.18 -0.35
N PRO A 40 20.60 7.29 0.25
CA PRO A 40 20.46 5.86 0.05
C PRO A 40 19.15 5.34 0.64
N VAL A 41 18.53 4.39 -0.05
CA VAL A 41 17.29 3.73 0.33
C VAL A 41 17.46 2.23 0.18
N PHE A 42 17.10 1.49 1.22
CA PHE A 42 17.13 0.03 1.19
C PHE A 42 15.83 -0.54 1.73
N GLY A 43 15.50 -1.77 1.36
CA GLY A 43 14.22 -2.33 1.76
C GLY A 43 13.75 -3.49 0.91
N ILE A 44 12.42 -3.63 0.90
CA ILE A 44 11.74 -4.70 0.16
C ILE A 44 10.44 -4.19 -0.43
N GLU A 45 10.14 -4.65 -1.62
CA GLU A 45 8.86 -4.52 -2.28
C GLU A 45 8.21 -5.89 -2.38
N LEU A 46 6.96 -5.96 -1.97
CA LEU A 46 6.11 -7.15 -2.03
C LEU A 46 4.94 -6.85 -2.96
N GLN A 47 4.49 -7.85 -3.73
CA GLN A 47 3.27 -7.75 -4.53
C GLN A 47 2.21 -8.76 -4.01
N PRO A 48 1.38 -8.37 -3.02
CA PRO A 48 0.40 -9.27 -2.41
C PRO A 48 -0.68 -9.78 -3.36
N HIS A 49 -1.07 -8.96 -4.33
CA HIS A 49 -2.09 -9.29 -5.31
C HIS A 49 -1.87 -8.52 -6.62
N PRO A 50 -2.14 -9.08 -7.81
CA PRO A 50 -1.97 -8.37 -9.09
C PRO A 50 -2.76 -7.05 -9.18
N ASN A 51 -3.88 -6.98 -8.46
CA ASN A 51 -4.73 -5.79 -8.42
C ASN A 51 -4.46 -4.86 -7.22
N SER A 52 -3.49 -5.15 -6.35
CA SER A 52 -3.06 -4.18 -5.33
C SER A 52 -1.95 -3.28 -5.89
N GLU A 53 -1.69 -2.18 -5.21
CA GLU A 53 -0.39 -1.54 -5.32
C GLU A 53 0.68 -2.43 -4.67
N PRO A 54 1.97 -2.27 -5.05
CA PRO A 54 3.06 -2.91 -4.34
C PRO A 54 3.16 -2.39 -2.91
N LEU A 55 3.31 -3.31 -1.95
CA LEU A 55 3.63 -2.96 -0.57
C LEU A 55 5.15 -2.76 -0.44
N ARG A 56 5.57 -1.52 -0.25
CA ARG A 56 6.99 -1.15 -0.14
C ARG A 56 7.32 -0.85 1.32
N LEU A 57 8.42 -1.39 1.80
CA LEU A 57 9.06 -1.00 3.06
C LEU A 57 10.43 -0.41 2.72
N GLU A 58 10.44 0.89 2.39
CA GLU A 58 11.64 1.64 1.98
C GLU A 58 12.19 2.45 3.15
N PHE A 59 13.34 2.00 3.66
CA PHE A 59 14.04 2.63 4.76
C PHE A 59 15.10 3.58 4.23
N ASP A 60 15.23 4.74 4.87
CA ASP A 60 16.41 5.57 4.70
C ASP A 60 17.59 5.09 5.55
N LYS A 61 18.71 5.82 5.46
CA LYS A 61 19.91 5.62 6.30
C LYS A 61 19.66 5.70 7.82
N HIS A 62 18.53 6.23 8.24
CA HIS A 62 18.12 6.36 9.65
C HIS A 62 17.10 5.29 10.07
N LEU A 63 16.83 4.30 9.21
CA LEU A 63 15.83 3.25 9.44
C LEU A 63 14.40 3.80 9.58
N PHE A 64 14.12 4.97 8.99
CA PHE A 64 12.77 5.52 8.93
C PHE A 64 12.07 5.11 7.63
N VAL A 65 10.81 4.71 7.76
CA VAL A 65 9.91 4.34 6.66
C VAL A 65 8.58 5.07 6.81
N GLN A 66 8.06 5.59 5.70
CA GLN A 66 6.71 6.14 5.59
C GLN A 66 6.19 5.80 4.19
N GLN A 67 5.14 4.99 4.11
CA GLN A 67 4.63 4.42 2.88
C GLN A 67 3.11 4.23 2.96
N TYR A 68 2.48 4.09 1.80
CA TYR A 68 1.08 3.71 1.67
C TYR A 68 0.92 2.67 0.57
N CYS A 69 -0.08 1.80 0.69
CA CYS A 69 -0.39 0.74 -0.28
C CYS A 69 -1.91 0.67 -0.47
N LYS A 70 -2.38 0.97 -1.69
CA LYS A 70 -3.79 0.87 -2.03
C LYS A 70 -4.18 -0.57 -2.37
N THR A 71 -5.30 -1.01 -1.81
CA THR A 71 -5.84 -2.37 -2.00
C THR A 71 -7.25 -2.41 -2.56
N GLN A 72 -7.90 -1.26 -2.80
CA GLN A 72 -9.33 -1.19 -3.13
C GLN A 72 -9.73 -2.04 -4.36
N PHE A 73 -8.80 -2.25 -5.32
CA PHE A 73 -9.05 -3.09 -6.51
C PHE A 73 -8.65 -4.56 -6.34
N ALA A 74 -8.04 -4.92 -5.20
CA ALA A 74 -7.57 -6.27 -4.88
C ALA A 74 -8.58 -7.08 -4.06
N GLY A 75 -9.62 -6.44 -3.55
CA GLY A 75 -10.61 -7.02 -2.64
C GLY A 75 -10.12 -7.13 -1.19
N SER A 76 -11.07 -7.42 -0.31
CA SER A 76 -10.87 -7.49 1.15
C SER A 76 -9.88 -8.57 1.57
N GLY A 77 -9.84 -9.71 0.88
CA GLY A 77 -8.91 -10.80 1.18
C GLY A 77 -7.43 -10.41 1.08
N ALA A 78 -7.06 -9.73 -0.01
CA ALA A 78 -5.69 -9.24 -0.19
C ALA A 78 -5.32 -8.20 0.88
N HIS A 79 -6.26 -7.31 1.21
CA HIS A 79 -6.10 -6.32 2.26
C HIS A 79 -5.86 -6.96 3.65
N ILE A 80 -6.64 -7.99 4.01
CA ILE A 80 -6.47 -8.75 5.25
C ILE A 80 -5.08 -9.39 5.32
N GLU A 81 -4.59 -9.98 4.24
CA GLU A 81 -3.25 -10.59 4.23
C GLU A 81 -2.13 -9.55 4.39
N ILE A 82 -2.28 -8.35 3.83
CA ILE A 82 -1.35 -7.25 4.08
C ILE A 82 -1.36 -6.85 5.55
N ILE A 83 -2.55 -6.74 6.18
CA ILE A 83 -2.63 -6.43 7.60
C ILE A 83 -2.02 -7.54 8.47
N ARG A 84 -2.22 -8.81 8.11
CA ARG A 84 -1.55 -9.94 8.78
C ARG A 84 -0.02 -9.81 8.70
N PHE A 85 0.51 -9.48 7.52
CA PHE A 85 1.92 -9.22 7.34
C PHE A 85 2.43 -8.07 8.23
N LEU A 86 1.73 -6.92 8.21
CA LEU A 86 2.10 -5.75 9.03
C LEU A 86 2.09 -6.07 10.53
N ARG A 87 1.09 -6.83 11.00
CA ARG A 87 1.02 -7.30 12.40
C ARG A 87 2.20 -8.21 12.75
N GLU A 88 2.60 -9.11 11.86
CA GLU A 88 3.71 -10.04 12.11
C GLU A 88 5.06 -9.32 12.22
N ILE A 89 5.30 -8.31 11.38
CA ILE A 89 6.56 -7.55 11.40
C ILE A 89 6.57 -6.45 12.46
N THR A 90 5.44 -6.15 13.12
CA THR A 90 5.33 -5.04 14.09
C THR A 90 6.42 -5.10 15.16
N ARG A 91 6.73 -6.30 15.68
CA ARG A 91 7.80 -6.52 16.67
C ARG A 91 9.22 -6.18 16.21
N LEU A 92 9.41 -5.98 14.91
CA LEU A 92 10.72 -5.64 14.31
C LEU A 92 10.94 -4.13 14.22
N PHE A 93 9.93 -3.33 14.56
CA PHE A 93 10.00 -1.87 14.59
C PHE A 93 10.12 -1.37 16.02
N SER A 94 10.90 -0.31 16.22
CA SER A 94 10.87 0.45 17.47
C SER A 94 9.52 1.14 17.67
N SER A 95 8.90 1.59 16.57
CA SER A 95 7.55 2.11 16.49
C SER A 95 6.99 1.83 15.09
N LEU A 96 5.76 1.31 15.02
CA LEU A 96 5.00 1.16 13.79
C LEU A 96 3.62 1.75 14.00
N TYR A 97 3.29 2.75 13.18
CA TYR A 97 1.97 3.36 13.13
C TYR A 97 1.33 3.02 11.79
N VAL A 98 0.14 2.44 11.82
CA VAL A 98 -0.63 2.05 10.64
C VAL A 98 -1.94 2.82 10.68
N VAL A 99 -2.25 3.50 9.59
CA VAL A 99 -3.58 4.08 9.33
C VAL A 99 -4.22 3.23 8.27
N ASP A 100 -5.36 2.64 8.61
CA ASP A 100 -6.12 1.78 7.72
C ASP A 100 -7.50 2.40 7.41
N GLU A 101 -7.66 2.91 6.19
CA GLU A 101 -8.95 3.44 5.72
C GLU A 101 -10.04 2.34 5.63
N GLY A 102 -9.65 1.07 5.61
CA GLY A 102 -10.56 -0.07 5.65
C GLY A 102 -11.07 -0.42 7.06
N GLU A 103 -10.51 0.19 8.11
CA GLU A 103 -10.81 -0.04 9.54
C GLU A 103 -10.55 -1.48 10.05
N TYR A 104 -9.93 -2.34 9.23
CA TYR A 104 -9.68 -3.73 9.62
C TYR A 104 -8.52 -3.84 10.60
N TRP A 105 -7.54 -2.94 10.52
CA TRP A 105 -6.40 -2.90 11.44
C TRP A 105 -6.85 -2.78 12.90
N GLU A 106 -7.81 -1.91 13.18
CA GLU A 106 -8.35 -1.64 14.51
C GLU A 106 -9.45 -2.63 14.91
N ARG A 107 -10.38 -2.91 14.00
CA ARG A 107 -11.60 -3.67 14.33
C ARG A 107 -11.47 -5.17 14.16
N SER A 108 -10.58 -5.62 13.28
CA SER A 108 -10.46 -7.03 12.87
C SER A 108 -11.78 -7.65 12.40
N ASP A 109 -12.70 -6.84 11.87
CA ASP A 109 -14.02 -7.27 11.41
C ASP A 109 -14.07 -7.32 9.86
N PRO A 110 -14.07 -8.52 9.26
CA PRO A 110 -14.10 -8.66 7.81
C PRO A 110 -15.39 -8.13 7.18
N SER A 111 -16.52 -8.09 7.91
CA SER A 111 -17.80 -7.62 7.40
C SER A 111 -17.81 -6.09 7.25
N ILE A 112 -17.21 -5.36 8.21
CA ILE A 112 -17.02 -3.92 8.08
C ILE A 112 -16.10 -3.61 6.90
N LEU A 113 -14.98 -4.32 6.80
CA LEU A 113 -14.05 -4.16 5.68
C LEU A 113 -14.75 -4.40 4.33
N GLN A 114 -15.52 -5.48 4.21
CA GLN A 114 -16.24 -5.78 2.97
C GLN A 114 -17.25 -4.69 2.63
N GLY A 115 -18.03 -4.19 3.60
CA GLY A 115 -18.95 -3.08 3.39
C GLY A 115 -18.24 -1.80 2.94
N ASN A 116 -17.05 -1.50 3.47
CA ASN A 116 -16.24 -0.37 3.03
C ASN A 116 -15.77 -0.52 1.58
N PHE A 117 -15.35 -1.72 1.16
CA PHE A 117 -15.05 -2.02 -0.24
C PHE A 117 -16.26 -1.85 -1.15
N ASP A 118 -17.41 -2.43 -0.78
CA ASP A 118 -18.65 -2.35 -1.56
C ASP A 118 -19.09 -0.87 -1.76
N ASN A 119 -18.93 -0.04 -0.72
CA ASN A 119 -19.22 1.38 -0.79
C ASN A 119 -18.29 2.11 -1.76
N VAL A 120 -16.98 1.85 -1.72
CA VAL A 120 -16.01 2.45 -2.64
C VAL A 120 -16.31 2.03 -4.08
N ASP A 121 -16.60 0.76 -4.33
CA ASP A 121 -16.97 0.25 -5.65
C ASP A 121 -18.22 0.94 -6.20
N ALA A 122 -19.25 1.11 -5.36
CA ALA A 122 -20.47 1.84 -5.74
C ALA A 122 -20.19 3.31 -6.06
N MET A 123 -19.32 3.97 -5.28
CA MET A 123 -18.92 5.37 -5.53
C MET A 123 -18.17 5.51 -6.86
N LEU A 124 -17.23 4.61 -7.17
CA LEU A 124 -16.50 4.60 -8.43
C LEU A 124 -17.42 4.35 -9.63
N ALA A 125 -18.31 3.37 -9.52
CA ALA A 125 -19.31 3.10 -10.55
C ALA A 125 -20.20 4.33 -10.82
N ALA A 126 -20.60 5.04 -9.76
CA ALA A 126 -21.40 6.26 -9.89
C ALA A 126 -20.62 7.41 -10.56
N ILE A 127 -19.31 7.55 -10.30
CA ILE A 127 -18.46 8.55 -10.97
C ILE A 127 -18.37 8.24 -12.47
N LEU A 128 -18.05 7.00 -12.82
CA LEU A 128 -17.91 6.55 -14.22
C LEU A 128 -19.22 6.69 -15.00
N LEU A 129 -20.36 6.44 -14.36
CA LEU A 129 -21.67 6.63 -14.99
C LEU A 129 -22.01 8.10 -15.24
N LYS A 130 -21.63 9.00 -14.32
CA LYS A 130 -21.95 10.43 -14.41
C LYS A 130 -21.11 11.19 -15.42
N ASP A 131 -19.90 10.71 -15.70
CA ASP A 131 -18.97 11.39 -16.59
C ASP A 131 -18.43 10.45 -17.68
N PRO A 132 -18.95 10.55 -18.93
CA PRO A 132 -18.54 9.67 -20.02
C PRO A 132 -17.05 9.76 -20.43
N THR A 133 -16.35 10.83 -20.03
CA THR A 133 -14.90 10.98 -20.25
C THR A 133 -14.08 10.35 -19.12
N ALA A 134 -14.73 9.99 -18.00
CA ALA A 134 -14.06 9.38 -16.87
C ALA A 134 -13.63 7.95 -17.22
N ARG A 135 -12.41 7.60 -16.81
CA ARG A 135 -11.81 6.27 -17.03
C ARG A 135 -10.97 5.85 -15.84
N GLY A 136 -10.99 4.57 -15.53
CA GLY A 136 -10.21 3.98 -14.46
C GLY A 136 -10.66 2.55 -14.13
N PRO A 137 -9.94 1.85 -13.25
CA PRO A 137 -8.65 2.26 -12.68
C PRO A 137 -7.53 2.31 -13.73
N ILE A 138 -6.57 3.22 -13.54
CA ILE A 138 -5.37 3.32 -14.38
C ILE A 138 -4.16 2.85 -13.58
N ARG A 139 -3.50 1.79 -14.06
CA ARG A 139 -2.25 1.31 -13.48
C ARG A 139 -1.06 1.99 -14.13
N LEU A 140 -0.20 2.60 -13.32
CA LEU A 140 1.06 3.20 -13.75
C LEU A 140 2.16 2.14 -13.82
N GLU A 141 3.25 2.43 -14.54
CA GLU A 141 4.43 1.55 -14.61
C GLU A 141 5.05 1.29 -13.23
N THR A 142 4.88 2.21 -12.28
CA THR A 142 5.32 2.07 -10.89
C THR A 142 4.48 1.08 -10.07
N GLY A 143 3.41 0.52 -10.66
CA GLY A 143 2.44 -0.33 -9.97
C GLY A 143 1.37 0.45 -9.19
N ARG A 144 1.51 1.79 -9.07
CA ARG A 144 0.50 2.69 -8.50
C ARG A 144 -0.79 2.69 -9.30
N ILE A 145 -1.91 2.90 -8.62
CA ILE A 145 -3.24 2.86 -9.23
C ILE A 145 -3.97 4.19 -8.98
N ILE A 146 -4.27 4.87 -10.08
CA ILE A 146 -5.17 6.03 -10.10
C ILE A 146 -6.60 5.50 -10.21
N ASP A 147 -7.49 5.96 -9.33
CA ASP A 147 -8.85 5.43 -9.25
C ASP A 147 -9.66 5.77 -10.50
N VAL A 148 -9.72 7.06 -10.82
CA VAL A 148 -10.40 7.60 -11.99
C VAL A 148 -9.68 8.86 -12.46
N THR A 149 -9.59 9.06 -13.77
CA THR A 149 -9.22 10.34 -14.39
C THR A 149 -10.37 10.81 -15.27
N SER A 150 -10.56 12.12 -15.41
CA SER A 150 -11.49 12.72 -16.36
C SER A 150 -10.82 13.90 -17.08
N ASP A 151 -11.29 14.20 -18.29
CA ASP A 151 -10.83 15.34 -19.11
C ASP A 151 -11.52 16.68 -18.75
N ARG A 152 -12.31 16.72 -17.68
CA ARG A 152 -12.98 17.94 -17.19
C ARG A 152 -12.10 18.80 -16.29
#